data_AF-A0A9P1PY35-F1
#
_entry.id   AF-A0A9P1PY35-F1
#
_cell.length_a   1.000
_cell.length_b   1.000
_cell.length_c   1.000
_cell.angle_alpha   90.00
_cell.angle_beta   90.00
_cell.angle_gamma   90.00
#
_symmetry.space_group_name_H-M   'P 1'
#
loop_
_entity.id
_entity.type
_entity.pdbx_description
1 polymer ?
#
loop_
_entity_poly.entity_id
_entity_poly.type
_entity_poly.pdbx_seq_one_letter_code
_entity_poly.pdbx_strand_id
1 'polypeptide(L)'
;MAYNYFHVDAFIGTGLSGNPAGVYLLKKPLSAAQMQRIAAEINLPETSFVWDEGDKSAIRWFTPEREVDLCGHGTLAAAHVMFNVVNPGLHDICFRSASGDLHVKRDTDNFSRLSLDFPALPPEKIAIAAELKALLGTDIQQVWQAKSLLVVLESEQQVRQLQPDLVALIAYTGRGVIVTAPGDEVDFVSRYFTLSSNEDPVTGSAHCTLMPYWVARLGKTSLHARQISARGGELFCTLAGERTFISGASRIFLKGEITF
;
A
#
# COMPACT_ATOMS: atom_id res chain seq x y z
N MET A 1 22.87 -17.62 13.67
CA MET A 1 21.46 -18.11 13.79
C MET A 1 20.78 -17.80 12.47
N ALA A 2 20.17 -18.78 11.82
CA ALA A 2 19.38 -18.56 10.60
C ALA A 2 17.94 -18.20 10.95
N TYR A 3 17.41 -17.17 10.32
CA TYR A 3 16.04 -16.72 10.50
C TYR A 3 15.35 -16.67 9.13
N ASN A 4 14.10 -17.12 9.08
CA ASN A 4 13.35 -17.23 7.84
C ASN A 4 13.02 -15.84 7.27
N TYR A 5 13.46 -15.61 6.04
CA TYR A 5 13.20 -14.40 5.27
C TYR A 5 12.40 -14.72 4.02
N PHE A 6 11.48 -13.82 3.68
CA PHE A 6 10.65 -13.90 2.49
C PHE A 6 10.62 -12.55 1.78
N HIS A 7 10.81 -12.57 0.47
CA HIS A 7 10.50 -11.45 -0.40
C HIS A 7 9.11 -11.72 -0.99
N VAL A 8 8.15 -10.84 -0.71
CA VAL A 8 6.76 -10.98 -1.13
C VAL A 8 6.35 -9.79 -1.98
N ASP A 9 5.81 -10.05 -3.16
CA ASP A 9 5.07 -9.05 -3.92
C ASP A 9 3.64 -8.99 -3.38
N ALA A 10 3.20 -7.83 -2.89
CA ALA A 10 1.83 -7.57 -2.43
C ALA A 10 1.01 -6.80 -3.47
N PHE A 11 -0.31 -7.00 -3.51
CA PHE A 11 -1.22 -6.38 -4.49
C PHE A 11 -0.83 -6.68 -5.95
N ILE A 12 -0.45 -7.93 -6.22
CA ILE A 12 -0.02 -8.35 -7.56
C ILE A 12 -1.18 -8.26 -8.56
N GLY A 13 -0.83 -7.90 -9.80
CA GLY A 13 -1.66 -8.09 -10.98
C GLY A 13 -1.08 -9.21 -11.84
N THR A 14 -0.90 -8.95 -13.14
CA THR A 14 -0.23 -9.87 -14.07
C THR A 14 1.30 -9.79 -13.95
N GLY A 15 2.00 -10.89 -14.25
CA GLY A 15 3.47 -10.92 -14.33
C GLY A 15 4.24 -10.67 -13.03
N LEU A 16 5.34 -9.92 -13.14
CA LEU A 16 6.13 -9.42 -12.00
C LEU A 16 5.66 -8.00 -11.65
N SER A 17 4.58 -7.93 -10.87
CA SER A 17 3.92 -6.69 -10.45
C SER A 17 3.72 -6.66 -8.93
N GLY A 18 3.02 -5.65 -8.44
CA GLY A 18 2.78 -5.43 -7.02
C GLY A 18 3.88 -4.62 -6.34
N ASN A 19 3.73 -4.46 -5.03
CA ASN A 19 4.65 -3.76 -4.17
C ASN A 19 5.51 -4.76 -3.36
N PRO A 20 6.83 -4.83 -3.60
CA PRO A 20 7.69 -5.79 -2.92
C PRO A 20 7.92 -5.39 -1.45
N ALA A 21 7.82 -6.37 -0.56
CA ALA A 21 8.20 -6.23 0.84
C ALA A 21 9.04 -7.42 1.32
N GLY A 22 10.01 -7.10 2.18
CA GLY A 22 10.68 -8.10 2.99
C GLY A 22 9.79 -8.54 4.15
N VAL A 23 9.76 -9.82 4.48
CA VAL A 23 9.11 -10.34 5.69
C VAL A 23 10.11 -11.20 6.43
N TYR A 24 10.43 -10.79 7.66
CA TYR A 24 11.41 -11.45 8.50
C TYR A 24 10.75 -12.00 9.77
N LEU A 25 10.71 -13.33 9.88
CA LEU A 25 10.09 -14.01 11.00
C LEU A 25 11.10 -14.19 12.14
N LEU A 26 10.83 -13.50 13.24
CA LEU A 26 11.64 -13.47 14.43
C LEU A 26 11.08 -14.39 15.51
N LYS A 27 11.97 -15.07 16.24
CA LYS A 27 11.59 -15.84 17.44
C LYS A 27 11.36 -14.94 18.67
N LYS A 28 12.05 -13.80 18.70
CA LYS A 28 12.00 -12.77 19.74
C LYS A 28 12.29 -11.41 19.09
N PRO A 29 11.76 -10.31 19.61
CA PRO A 29 12.02 -8.99 19.05
C PRO A 29 13.52 -8.66 19.08
N LEU A 30 14.01 -8.06 17.98
CA LEU A 30 15.32 -7.41 17.91
C LEU A 30 15.21 -5.96 18.39
N SER A 31 16.34 -5.32 18.67
CA SER A 31 16.34 -3.86 18.90
C SER A 31 15.99 -3.10 17.60
N ALA A 32 15.42 -1.90 17.73
CA ALA A 32 15.09 -1.07 16.57
C ALA A 32 16.32 -0.81 15.68
N ALA A 33 17.49 -0.59 16.28
CA ALA A 33 18.75 -0.41 15.56
C ALA A 33 19.23 -1.66 14.80
N GLN A 34 18.86 -2.86 15.25
CA GLN A 34 19.12 -4.08 14.50
C GLN A 34 18.15 -4.22 13.33
N MET A 35 16.85 -4.01 13.56
CA MET A 35 15.83 -4.05 12.51
C MET A 35 16.12 -3.04 11.40
N GLN A 36 16.49 -1.80 11.75
CA GLN A 36 16.87 -0.77 10.80
C GLN A 36 18.06 -1.18 9.92
N ARG A 37 19.12 -1.73 10.51
CA ARG A 37 20.29 -2.19 9.75
C ARG A 37 19.95 -3.32 8.78
N ILE A 38 19.09 -4.24 9.21
CA ILE A 38 18.63 -5.36 8.36
C ILE A 38 17.77 -4.83 7.21
N ALA A 39 16.84 -3.91 7.47
CA ALA A 39 16.02 -3.30 6.44
C ALA A 39 16.87 -2.51 5.41
N ALA A 40 17.90 -1.79 5.89
CA ALA A 40 18.85 -1.10 5.04
C ALA A 40 19.64 -2.06 4.14
N GLU A 41 20.09 -3.20 4.66
CA GLU A 41 20.82 -4.23 3.89
C GLU A 41 19.92 -4.92 2.85
N ILE A 42 18.67 -5.22 3.21
CA ILE A 42 17.68 -5.81 2.29
C ILE A 42 17.33 -4.85 1.15
N ASN A 43 17.28 -3.55 1.43
CA ASN A 43 17.06 -2.47 0.47
C ASN A 43 15.80 -2.65 -0.40
N LEU A 44 14.72 -3.15 0.21
CA LEU A 44 13.36 -3.11 -0.35
C LEU A 44 12.63 -1.86 0.15
N PRO A 45 11.52 -1.43 -0.50
CA PRO A 45 10.71 -0.31 -0.03
C PRO A 45 10.43 -0.41 1.47
N GLU A 46 10.00 -1.60 1.92
CA GLU A 46 9.77 -1.89 3.32
C GLU A 46 10.14 -3.33 3.69
N THR A 47 10.57 -3.52 4.93
CA THR A 47 10.76 -4.82 5.59
C THR A 47 9.87 -4.91 6.83
N SER A 48 8.99 -5.91 6.85
CA SER A 48 8.15 -6.30 7.97
C SER A 48 8.89 -7.27 8.89
N PHE A 49 9.02 -6.93 10.17
CA PHE A 49 9.54 -7.81 11.21
C PHE A 49 8.37 -8.33 12.04
N VAL A 50 8.22 -9.66 12.08
CA VAL A 50 7.08 -10.32 12.71
C VAL A 50 7.56 -11.30 13.76
N TRP A 51 6.98 -11.28 14.97
CA TRP A 51 7.21 -12.29 15.99
C TRP A 51 5.92 -12.66 16.71
N ASP A 52 5.92 -13.83 17.33
CA ASP A 52 4.82 -14.27 18.17
C ASP A 52 4.98 -13.73 19.60
N GLU A 53 3.93 -13.10 20.14
CA GLU A 53 3.85 -12.66 21.54
C GLU A 53 2.99 -13.61 22.40
N GLY A 54 2.51 -14.72 21.83
CA GLY A 54 1.71 -15.73 22.49
C GLY A 54 0.20 -15.47 22.42
N ASP A 55 -0.25 -14.21 22.56
CA ASP A 55 -1.64 -13.82 22.39
C ASP A 55 -1.96 -13.31 20.97
N LYS A 56 -1.00 -12.60 20.36
CA LYS A 56 -1.06 -12.05 19.00
C LYS A 56 0.31 -12.10 18.34
N SER A 57 0.33 -11.97 17.02
CA SER A 57 1.57 -11.66 16.31
C SER A 57 1.86 -10.17 16.40
N ALA A 58 3.07 -9.78 16.77
CA ALA A 58 3.51 -8.39 16.69
C ALA A 58 4.17 -8.11 15.34
N ILE A 59 4.08 -6.85 14.89
CA ILE A 59 4.67 -6.42 13.62
C ILE A 59 5.28 -5.02 13.74
N ARG A 60 6.41 -4.82 13.07
CA ARG A 60 7.04 -3.51 12.83
C ARG A 60 7.52 -3.41 11.39
N TRP A 61 7.56 -2.21 10.84
CA TRP A 61 7.98 -1.97 9.46
C TRP A 61 9.10 -0.95 9.40
N PHE A 62 10.07 -1.23 8.56
CA PHE A 62 11.21 -0.35 8.34
C PHE A 62 11.42 -0.17 6.85
N THR A 63 11.54 1.09 6.42
CA THR A 63 12.22 1.40 5.17
C THR A 63 13.73 1.26 5.37
N PRO A 64 14.56 1.39 4.32
CA PRO A 64 16.01 1.41 4.48
C PRO A 64 16.51 2.50 5.43
N GLU A 65 15.74 3.57 5.62
CA GLU A 65 16.16 4.78 6.33
C GLU A 65 15.53 4.95 7.71
N ARG A 66 14.30 4.45 7.91
CA ARG A 66 13.56 4.67 9.17
C ARG A 66 12.48 3.62 9.43
N GLU A 67 12.03 3.57 10.68
CA GLU A 67 10.77 2.91 11.04
C GLU A 67 9.56 3.71 10.53
N VAL A 68 8.48 3.00 10.17
CA VAL A 68 7.20 3.60 9.80
C VAL A 68 6.06 3.07 10.67
N ASP A 69 5.11 3.94 11.00
CA ASP A 69 4.03 3.62 11.96
C ASP A 69 3.00 2.63 11.40
N LEU A 70 2.84 2.59 10.06
CA LEU A 70 1.89 1.72 9.38
C LEU A 70 2.32 1.48 7.93
N CYS A 71 2.32 0.22 7.49
CA CYS A 71 2.56 -0.15 6.10
C CYS A 71 1.55 -1.20 5.61
N GLY A 72 0.66 -0.81 4.70
CA GLY A 72 -0.40 -1.69 4.19
C GLY A 72 0.12 -2.89 3.41
N HIS A 73 0.99 -2.67 2.42
CA HIS A 73 1.51 -3.76 1.59
C HIS A 73 2.45 -4.69 2.38
N GLY A 74 3.25 -4.16 3.31
CA GLY A 74 4.08 -4.95 4.22
C GLY A 74 3.25 -5.78 5.20
N THR A 75 2.10 -5.29 5.65
CA THR A 75 1.13 -6.04 6.48
C THR A 75 0.49 -7.17 5.68
N LEU A 76 0.07 -6.89 4.44
CA LEU A 76 -0.51 -7.88 3.53
C LEU A 76 0.52 -8.97 3.17
N ALA A 77 1.77 -8.59 2.95
CA ALA A 77 2.89 -9.50 2.72
C ALA A 77 3.14 -10.41 3.94
N ALA A 78 3.19 -9.82 5.15
CA ALA A 78 3.34 -10.58 6.39
C ALA A 78 2.20 -11.58 6.58
N ALA A 79 0.94 -11.15 6.42
CA ALA A 79 -0.22 -12.02 6.49
C ALA A 79 -0.14 -13.18 5.47
N HIS A 80 0.32 -12.89 4.25
CA HIS A 80 0.50 -13.92 3.23
C HIS A 80 1.51 -14.99 3.64
N VAL A 81 2.62 -14.61 4.27
CA VAL A 81 3.58 -15.57 4.84
C VAL A 81 2.95 -16.35 5.99
N MET A 82 2.25 -15.68 6.91
CA MET A 82 1.59 -16.34 8.03
C MET A 82 0.57 -17.39 7.57
N PHE A 83 -0.25 -17.06 6.58
CA PHE A 83 -1.32 -17.91 6.07
C PHE A 83 -0.88 -19.01 5.09
N ASN A 84 0.30 -18.93 4.48
CA ASN A 84 0.73 -19.94 3.49
C ASN A 84 1.98 -20.71 3.92
N VAL A 85 2.76 -20.20 4.87
CA VAL A 85 4.01 -20.82 5.31
C VAL A 85 3.96 -21.21 6.78
N VAL A 86 3.46 -20.34 7.66
CA VAL A 86 3.50 -20.58 9.11
C VAL A 86 2.33 -21.46 9.57
N ASN A 87 1.10 -21.06 9.25
CA ASN A 87 -0.09 -21.83 9.58
C ASN A 87 -1.14 -21.72 8.46
N PRO A 88 -1.17 -22.68 7.52
CA PRO A 88 -2.15 -22.73 6.43
C PRO A 88 -3.63 -22.80 6.87
N GLY A 89 -3.90 -23.21 8.11
CA GLY A 89 -5.25 -23.27 8.66
C GLY A 89 -5.80 -21.93 9.15
N LEU A 90 -4.98 -20.87 9.18
CA LEU A 90 -5.45 -19.52 9.54
C LEU A 90 -6.26 -18.89 8.40
N HIS A 91 -7.39 -18.31 8.77
CA HIS A 91 -8.27 -17.54 7.88
C HIS A 91 -8.26 -16.04 8.20
N ASP A 92 -7.86 -15.69 9.41
CA ASP A 92 -7.69 -14.33 9.89
C ASP A 92 -6.46 -14.24 10.81
N ILE A 93 -5.93 -13.02 10.94
CA ILE A 93 -4.84 -12.69 11.85
C ILE A 93 -5.00 -11.24 12.32
N CYS A 94 -4.66 -11.01 13.59
CA CYS A 94 -4.54 -9.70 14.18
C CYS A 94 -3.06 -9.44 14.48
N PHE A 95 -2.49 -8.41 13.87
CA PHE A 95 -1.16 -7.94 14.19
C PHE A 95 -1.20 -6.79 15.18
N ARG A 96 -0.42 -6.87 16.26
CA ARG A 96 -0.19 -5.75 17.18
C ARG A 96 0.90 -4.85 16.62
N SER A 97 0.61 -3.56 16.47
CA SER A 97 1.56 -2.55 16.00
C SER A 97 1.55 -1.30 16.90
N ALA A 98 2.51 -0.40 16.69
CA ALA A 98 2.53 0.90 17.38
C ALA A 98 1.28 1.75 17.09
N SER A 99 0.66 1.57 15.92
CA SER A 99 -0.57 2.25 15.50
C SER A 99 -1.86 1.53 15.97
N GLY A 100 -1.73 0.50 16.80
CA GLY A 100 -2.84 -0.34 17.24
C GLY A 100 -2.94 -1.66 16.47
N ASP A 101 -4.07 -2.35 16.67
CA ASP A 101 -4.33 -3.66 16.09
C ASP A 101 -4.69 -3.56 14.60
N LEU A 102 -4.07 -4.41 13.78
CA LEU A 102 -4.30 -4.52 12.35
C LEU A 102 -4.88 -5.88 12.01
N HIS A 103 -6.08 -5.89 11.45
CA HIS A 103 -6.77 -7.12 11.07
C HIS A 103 -6.57 -7.43 9.59
N VAL A 104 -6.17 -8.66 9.32
CA VAL A 104 -6.09 -9.20 7.96
C VAL A 104 -6.86 -10.50 7.90
N LYS A 105 -7.68 -10.66 6.87
CA LYS A 105 -8.46 -11.89 6.62
C LYS A 105 -8.28 -12.35 5.20
N ARG A 106 -8.51 -13.64 4.94
CA ARG A 106 -8.76 -14.11 3.57
C ARG A 106 -10.04 -13.45 3.06
N ASP A 107 -10.00 -12.99 1.81
CA ASP A 107 -11.16 -12.42 1.15
C ASP A 107 -12.18 -13.54 0.87
N THR A 108 -13.44 -13.30 1.24
CA THR A 108 -14.52 -14.27 1.11
C THR A 108 -14.95 -14.50 -0.34
N ASP A 109 -14.78 -13.50 -1.20
CA ASP A 109 -15.17 -13.57 -2.61
C ASP A 109 -14.08 -14.28 -3.43
N ASN A 110 -12.82 -14.18 -3.00
CA ASN A 110 -11.70 -14.90 -3.60
C ASN A 110 -10.59 -15.15 -2.58
N PHE A 111 -10.46 -16.40 -2.15
CA PHE A 111 -9.49 -16.84 -1.14
C PHE A 111 -8.01 -16.70 -1.55
N SER A 112 -7.73 -16.40 -2.81
CA SER A 112 -6.37 -16.03 -3.26
C SER A 112 -5.98 -14.61 -2.84
N ARG A 113 -6.94 -13.78 -2.41
CA ARG A 113 -6.73 -12.41 -1.94
C ARG A 113 -6.79 -12.34 -0.42
N LEU A 114 -6.04 -11.40 0.13
CA LEU A 114 -6.11 -11.02 1.54
C LEU A 114 -6.70 -9.62 1.64
N SER A 115 -7.47 -9.36 2.68
CA SER A 115 -8.20 -8.11 2.91
C SER A 115 -7.69 -7.42 4.16
N LEU A 116 -7.20 -6.19 4.00
CA LEU A 116 -6.86 -5.27 5.08
C LEU A 116 -8.10 -4.47 5.48
N ASP A 117 -8.23 -4.14 6.77
CA ASP A 117 -9.32 -3.31 7.28
C ASP A 117 -8.79 -1.96 7.82
N PHE A 118 -9.06 -0.88 7.11
CA PHE A 118 -8.60 0.48 7.45
C PHE A 118 -9.75 1.48 7.59
N PRO A 119 -9.55 2.57 8.36
CA PRO A 119 -10.53 3.66 8.39
C PRO A 119 -10.63 4.34 7.01
N ALA A 120 -11.84 4.72 6.64
CA ALA A 120 -12.08 5.62 5.52
C ALA A 120 -11.61 7.04 5.87
N LEU A 121 -11.03 7.73 4.89
CA LEU A 121 -10.50 9.09 5.01
C LEU A 121 -11.09 9.96 3.87
N PRO A 122 -12.38 10.36 3.98
CA PRO A 122 -13.05 11.13 2.93
C PRO A 122 -12.32 12.46 2.69
N PRO A 123 -11.96 12.80 1.44
CA PRO A 123 -11.27 14.03 1.15
C PRO A 123 -12.22 15.22 0.96
N GLU A 124 -11.69 16.43 1.14
CA GLU A 124 -12.44 17.68 0.95
C GLU A 124 -12.05 18.37 -0.36
N LYS A 125 -13.03 18.86 -1.13
CA LYS A 125 -12.76 19.50 -2.42
C LYS A 125 -12.10 20.86 -2.21
N ILE A 126 -11.05 21.14 -2.96
CA ILE A 126 -10.37 22.44 -2.95
C ILE A 126 -10.27 23.04 -4.36
N ALA A 127 -9.92 24.32 -4.44
CA ALA A 127 -9.69 25.00 -5.71
C ALA A 127 -8.42 24.45 -6.41
N ILE A 128 -8.43 24.46 -7.74
CA ILE A 128 -7.28 24.09 -8.55
C ILE A 128 -6.33 25.29 -8.61
N ALA A 129 -5.14 25.15 -8.03
CA ALA A 129 -4.10 26.17 -8.11
C ALA A 129 -3.38 26.12 -9.47
N ALA A 130 -3.02 27.30 -9.99
CA ALA A 130 -2.34 27.41 -11.28
C ALA A 130 -0.95 26.76 -11.24
N GLU A 131 -0.25 26.87 -10.11
CA GLU A 131 1.06 26.29 -9.87
C GLU A 131 1.00 24.76 -9.89
N LEU A 132 -0.03 24.15 -9.28
CA LEU A 132 -0.22 22.70 -9.33
C LEU A 132 -0.43 22.21 -10.77
N LYS A 133 -1.23 22.94 -11.56
CA LYS A 133 -1.44 22.64 -12.98
C LYS A 133 -0.13 22.71 -13.76
N ALA A 134 0.68 23.74 -13.51
CA ALA A 134 2.00 23.89 -14.14
C ALA A 134 2.97 22.77 -13.74
N LEU A 135 3.00 22.38 -12.47
CA LEU A 135 3.87 21.30 -11.95
C LEU A 135 3.52 19.92 -12.51
N LEU A 136 2.22 19.65 -12.71
CA LEU A 136 1.77 18.38 -13.30
C LEU A 136 1.85 18.37 -14.83
N GLY A 137 1.86 19.53 -15.48
CA GLY A 137 1.96 19.64 -16.93
C GLY A 137 0.76 19.06 -17.69
N THR A 138 -0.41 18.96 -17.03
CA THR A 138 -1.64 18.42 -17.61
C THR A 138 -2.88 19.14 -17.09
N ASP A 139 -4.00 18.97 -17.76
CA ASP A 139 -5.30 19.48 -17.30
C ASP A 139 -5.81 18.68 -16.10
N ILE A 140 -6.22 19.41 -15.06
CA ILE A 140 -6.75 18.86 -13.81
C ILE A 140 -8.27 19.06 -13.80
N GLN A 141 -9.03 18.01 -13.51
CA GLN A 141 -10.48 18.07 -13.39
C GLN A 141 -10.90 18.54 -12.00
N GLN A 142 -10.31 17.97 -10.96
CA GLN A 142 -10.61 18.29 -9.57
C GLN A 142 -9.39 18.07 -8.69
N VAL A 143 -9.33 18.81 -7.58
CA VAL A 143 -8.34 18.61 -6.52
C VAL A 143 -9.07 18.47 -5.20
N TRP A 144 -8.62 17.51 -4.40
CA TRP A 144 -9.16 17.22 -3.09
C TRP A 144 -8.04 17.04 -2.07
N GLN A 145 -8.31 17.44 -0.84
CA GLN A 145 -7.36 17.45 0.26
C GLN A 145 -7.70 16.37 1.30
N ALA A 146 -6.72 15.52 1.62
CA ALA A 146 -6.73 14.64 2.78
C ALA A 146 -5.29 14.55 3.34
N LYS A 147 -4.90 13.39 3.90
CA LYS A 147 -3.51 13.10 4.29
C LYS A 147 -2.55 13.30 3.10
N SER A 148 -2.94 12.81 1.94
CA SER A 148 -2.28 13.07 0.65
C SER A 148 -3.19 13.96 -0.19
N LEU A 149 -2.61 14.72 -1.11
CA LEU A 149 -3.38 15.50 -2.09
C LEU A 149 -3.93 14.55 -3.14
N LEU A 150 -5.23 14.60 -3.43
CA LEU A 150 -5.87 13.81 -4.48
C LEU A 150 -6.14 14.70 -5.68
N VAL A 151 -5.54 14.35 -6.82
CA VAL A 151 -5.69 15.05 -8.09
C VAL A 151 -6.44 14.13 -9.05
N VAL A 152 -7.57 14.61 -9.55
CA VAL A 152 -8.42 13.87 -10.49
C VAL A 152 -8.14 14.38 -11.89
N LEU A 153 -7.73 13.47 -12.76
CA LEU A 153 -7.50 13.69 -14.18
C LEU A 153 -8.69 13.15 -15.00
N GLU A 154 -8.70 13.42 -16.29
CA GLU A 154 -9.78 13.04 -17.19
C GLU A 154 -9.77 11.54 -17.51
N SER A 155 -8.59 10.97 -17.79
CA SER A 155 -8.46 9.62 -18.33
C SER A 155 -7.28 8.84 -17.75
N GLU A 156 -7.37 7.51 -17.85
CA GLU A 156 -6.27 6.58 -17.54
C GLU A 156 -5.00 6.93 -18.34
N GLN A 157 -5.15 7.34 -19.59
CA GLN A 157 -4.02 7.77 -20.43
C GLN A 157 -3.26 8.97 -19.83
N GLN A 158 -3.96 9.98 -19.31
CA GLN A 158 -3.32 11.12 -18.66
C GLN A 158 -2.55 10.71 -17.41
N VAL A 159 -3.12 9.81 -16.58
CA VAL A 159 -2.43 9.27 -15.39
C VAL A 159 -1.16 8.52 -15.80
N ARG A 160 -1.25 7.70 -16.86
CA ARG A 160 -0.13 6.89 -17.38
C ARG A 160 1.02 7.73 -17.93
N GLN A 161 0.70 8.82 -18.64
CA GLN A 161 1.70 9.66 -19.30
C GLN A 161 2.37 10.69 -18.37
N LEU A 162 1.84 10.88 -17.17
CA LEU A 162 2.33 11.90 -16.25
C LEU A 162 3.80 11.67 -15.85
N GLN A 163 4.63 12.70 -15.99
CA GLN A 163 6.05 12.68 -15.59
C GLN A 163 6.37 14.01 -14.90
N PRO A 164 5.82 14.26 -13.69
CA PRO A 164 6.02 15.52 -13.01
C PRO A 164 7.44 15.58 -12.41
N ASP A 165 7.97 16.78 -12.22
CA ASP A 165 9.12 16.97 -11.32
C ASP A 165 8.67 16.66 -9.90
N LEU A 166 9.01 15.47 -9.41
CA LEU A 166 8.55 14.97 -8.11
C LEU A 166 9.11 15.78 -6.95
N VAL A 167 10.32 16.31 -7.06
CA VAL A 167 10.92 17.12 -6.00
C VAL A 167 10.16 18.44 -5.90
N ALA A 168 9.95 19.12 -7.02
CA ALA A 168 9.19 20.36 -7.05
C ALA A 168 7.73 20.16 -6.64
N LEU A 169 7.10 19.08 -7.10
CA LEU A 169 5.71 18.75 -6.78
C LEU A 169 5.53 18.53 -5.28
N ILE A 170 6.35 17.68 -4.65
CA ILE A 170 6.20 17.41 -3.22
C ILE A 170 6.65 18.59 -2.37
N ALA A 171 7.65 19.36 -2.79
CA ALA A 171 8.02 20.60 -2.11
C ALA A 171 6.86 21.62 -2.10
N TYR A 172 6.11 21.71 -3.20
CA TYR A 172 4.94 22.58 -3.30
C TYR A 172 3.75 22.09 -2.45
N THR A 173 3.42 20.80 -2.50
CA THR A 173 2.25 20.26 -1.79
C THR A 173 2.50 19.99 -0.31
N GLY A 174 3.77 19.82 0.08
CA GLY A 174 4.22 19.43 1.42
C GLY A 174 3.78 18.01 1.83
N ARG A 175 3.28 17.19 0.89
CA ARG A 175 2.71 15.86 1.17
C ARG A 175 2.69 14.98 -0.08
N GLY A 176 2.42 13.69 0.10
CA GLY A 176 2.23 12.76 -1.03
C GLY A 176 1.08 13.20 -1.95
N VAL A 177 1.19 12.84 -3.23
CA VAL A 177 0.19 13.19 -4.26
C VAL A 177 -0.35 11.91 -4.89
N ILE A 178 -1.65 11.70 -4.75
CA ILE A 178 -2.42 10.69 -5.48
C ILE A 178 -2.91 11.33 -6.77
N VAL A 179 -2.61 10.74 -7.91
CA VAL A 179 -3.25 11.09 -9.19
C VAL A 179 -4.18 9.96 -9.61
N THR A 180 -5.41 10.27 -10.02
CA THR A 180 -6.43 9.27 -10.34
C THR A 180 -7.31 9.68 -11.51
N ALA A 181 -7.89 8.71 -12.20
CA ALA A 181 -8.86 8.91 -13.27
C ALA A 181 -9.77 7.67 -13.38
N PRO A 182 -10.90 7.74 -14.12
CA PRO A 182 -11.65 6.55 -14.48
C PRO A 182 -10.74 5.58 -15.23
N GLY A 183 -10.88 4.29 -14.93
CA GLY A 183 -10.13 3.24 -15.62
C GLY A 183 -10.84 2.82 -16.91
N ASP A 184 -10.07 2.32 -17.88
CA ASP A 184 -10.64 1.83 -19.14
C ASP A 184 -11.27 0.43 -18.97
N GLU A 185 -10.63 -0.40 -18.13
CA GLU A 185 -11.05 -1.78 -17.85
C GLU A 185 -11.44 -2.03 -16.39
N VAL A 186 -11.20 -1.06 -15.52
CA VAL A 186 -11.44 -1.12 -14.06
C VAL A 186 -12.21 0.12 -13.63
N ASP A 187 -12.80 0.12 -12.44
CA ASP A 187 -13.62 1.26 -12.00
C ASP A 187 -12.79 2.56 -11.92
N PHE A 188 -11.53 2.48 -11.48
CA PHE A 188 -10.59 3.60 -11.51
C PHE A 188 -9.12 3.17 -11.49
N VAL A 189 -8.25 4.09 -11.91
CA VAL A 189 -6.79 3.94 -11.83
C VAL A 189 -6.17 4.99 -10.94
N SER A 190 -4.97 4.71 -10.42
CA SER A 190 -4.19 5.69 -9.67
C SER A 190 -2.68 5.56 -9.85
N ARG A 191 -1.93 6.60 -9.46
CA ARG A 191 -0.49 6.55 -9.13
C ARG A 191 -0.27 7.36 -7.85
N TYR A 192 0.83 7.08 -7.14
CA TYR A 192 1.14 7.70 -5.85
C TYR A 192 2.59 8.21 -5.82
N PHE A 193 2.74 9.52 -5.65
CA PHE A 193 4.03 10.20 -5.60
C PHE A 193 4.41 10.61 -4.18
N THR A 194 5.68 10.39 -3.81
CA THR A 194 6.23 10.68 -2.48
C THR A 194 7.74 10.89 -2.54
N LEU A 195 8.32 11.65 -1.61
CA LEU A 195 9.78 11.85 -1.56
C LEU A 195 10.55 10.59 -1.11
N SER A 196 9.92 9.70 -0.35
CA SER A 196 10.60 8.52 0.20
C SER A 196 10.98 7.48 -0.85
N SER A 197 10.23 7.40 -1.95
CA SER A 197 10.41 6.38 -2.99
C SER A 197 10.22 6.91 -4.41
N ASN A 198 10.13 8.23 -4.58
CA ASN A 198 9.68 8.91 -5.81
C ASN A 198 8.22 8.55 -6.19
N GLU A 199 8.00 7.29 -6.59
CA GLU A 199 6.69 6.72 -6.89
C GLU A 199 6.54 5.37 -6.16
N ASP A 200 5.47 5.22 -5.39
CA ASP A 200 5.18 3.97 -4.69
C ASP A 200 4.50 2.97 -5.65
N PRO A 201 4.96 1.70 -5.75
CA PRO A 201 4.39 0.73 -6.68
C PRO A 201 2.89 0.49 -6.50
N VAL A 202 2.46 0.22 -5.26
CA VAL A 202 1.05 0.03 -4.91
C VAL A 202 0.78 0.50 -3.48
N THR A 203 -0.12 1.47 -3.34
CA THR A 203 -0.34 2.19 -2.07
C THR A 203 -1.72 1.86 -1.50
N GLY A 204 -1.79 0.83 -0.66
CA GLY A 204 -3.05 0.44 0.00
C GLY A 204 -3.68 1.58 0.79
N SER A 205 -2.89 2.32 1.58
CA SER A 205 -3.39 3.45 2.40
C SER A 205 -3.98 4.61 1.59
N ALA A 206 -3.57 4.80 0.32
CA ALA A 206 -4.19 5.79 -0.55
C ALA A 206 -5.67 5.46 -0.83
N HIS A 207 -6.05 4.19 -0.74
CA HIS A 207 -7.41 3.74 -0.96
C HIS A 207 -8.38 4.13 0.15
N CYS A 208 -7.88 4.48 1.34
CA CYS A 208 -8.69 5.12 2.38
C CYS A 208 -9.28 6.46 1.89
N THR A 209 -8.59 7.15 0.98
CA THR A 209 -9.05 8.41 0.38
C THR A 209 -9.70 8.21 -0.99
N LEU A 210 -9.16 7.31 -1.82
CA LEU A 210 -9.74 7.02 -3.14
C LEU A 210 -11.13 6.39 -3.05
N MET A 211 -11.37 5.50 -2.08
CA MET A 211 -12.63 4.77 -1.99
C MET A 211 -13.82 5.69 -1.69
N PRO A 212 -13.81 6.56 -0.66
CA PRO A 212 -14.89 7.52 -0.46
C PRO A 212 -15.16 8.41 -1.68
N TYR A 213 -14.11 8.87 -2.36
CA TYR A 213 -14.23 9.69 -3.56
C TYR A 213 -14.91 8.94 -4.72
N TRP A 214 -14.39 7.77 -5.09
CA TRP A 214 -14.89 7.00 -6.23
C TRP A 214 -16.26 6.37 -5.98
N VAL A 215 -16.53 5.92 -4.75
CA VAL A 215 -17.86 5.41 -4.37
C VAL A 215 -18.92 6.50 -4.51
N ALA A 216 -18.64 7.72 -4.04
CA ALA A 216 -19.55 8.85 -4.19
C ALA A 216 -19.77 9.24 -5.67
N ARG A 217 -18.74 9.11 -6.51
CA ARG A 217 -18.81 9.43 -7.95
C ARG A 217 -19.51 8.35 -8.78
N LEU A 218 -19.29 7.07 -8.46
CA LEU A 218 -19.76 5.93 -9.27
C LEU A 218 -21.05 5.29 -8.73
N GLY A 219 -21.44 5.56 -7.49
CA GLY A 219 -22.64 4.99 -6.88
C GLY A 219 -22.53 3.49 -6.55
N LYS A 220 -21.30 2.94 -6.46
CA LYS A 220 -21.02 1.54 -6.09
C LYS A 220 -20.16 1.50 -4.83
N THR A 221 -20.37 0.54 -3.93
CA THR A 221 -19.59 0.38 -2.69
C THR A 221 -18.36 -0.52 -2.84
N SER A 222 -18.41 -1.48 -3.78
CA SER A 222 -17.29 -2.35 -4.12
C SER A 222 -16.71 -1.93 -5.47
N LEU A 223 -15.40 -1.68 -5.52
CA LEU A 223 -14.69 -1.18 -6.69
C LEU A 223 -13.42 -2.00 -6.97
N HIS A 224 -13.15 -2.22 -8.25
CA HIS A 224 -11.88 -2.75 -8.73
C HIS A 224 -10.99 -1.60 -9.19
N ALA A 225 -9.78 -1.54 -8.65
CA ALA A 225 -8.80 -0.49 -8.95
C ALA A 225 -7.48 -1.06 -9.45
N ARG A 226 -6.78 -0.28 -10.26
CA ARG A 226 -5.38 -0.53 -10.63
C ARG A 226 -4.50 0.65 -10.24
N GLN A 227 -3.40 0.40 -9.52
CA GLN A 227 -2.34 1.38 -9.42
C GLN A 227 -1.39 1.18 -10.59
N ILE A 228 -1.37 2.11 -11.55
CA ILE A 228 -0.66 1.99 -12.82
C ILE A 228 0.73 2.64 -12.76
N SER A 229 1.46 2.33 -11.69
CA SER A 229 2.89 2.61 -11.58
C SER A 229 3.70 1.76 -12.57
N ALA A 230 5.02 1.95 -12.61
CA ALA A 230 5.90 1.13 -13.46
C ALA A 230 5.79 -0.39 -13.18
N ARG A 231 5.51 -0.80 -11.93
CA ARG A 231 5.28 -2.21 -11.57
C ARG A 231 3.84 -2.64 -11.76
N GLY A 232 2.89 -1.73 -11.54
CA GLY A 232 1.46 -2.03 -11.57
C GLY A 232 0.98 -2.81 -10.34
N GLY A 233 -0.31 -2.74 -10.05
CA GLY A 233 -0.94 -3.62 -9.06
C GLY A 233 -2.46 -3.52 -9.05
N GLU A 234 -3.10 -4.55 -8.52
CA GLU A 234 -4.56 -4.66 -8.48
C GLU A 234 -5.08 -4.65 -7.04
N LEU A 235 -6.15 -3.87 -6.84
CA LEU A 235 -6.83 -3.75 -5.57
C LEU A 235 -8.34 -3.93 -5.74
N PHE A 236 -8.94 -4.68 -4.83
CA PHE A 236 -10.36 -4.94 -4.79
C PHE A 236 -10.87 -4.42 -3.47
N CYS A 237 -11.62 -3.33 -3.53
CA CYS A 237 -11.88 -2.53 -2.35
C CYS A 237 -13.38 -2.42 -2.10
N THR A 238 -13.76 -2.45 -0.83
CA THR A 238 -15.16 -2.27 -0.40
C THR A 238 -15.22 -1.18 0.65
N LEU A 239 -16.04 -0.15 0.41
CA LEU A 239 -16.39 0.85 1.42
C LEU A 239 -17.64 0.41 2.19
N ALA A 240 -17.50 0.23 3.50
CA ALA A 240 -18.57 -0.18 4.40
C ALA A 240 -18.68 0.82 5.57
N GLY A 241 -19.50 1.86 5.39
CA GLY A 241 -19.60 2.95 6.34
C GLY A 241 -18.26 3.69 6.48
N GLU A 242 -17.71 3.71 7.68
CA GLU A 242 -16.43 4.37 8.01
C GLU A 242 -15.20 3.48 7.79
N ARG A 243 -15.38 2.28 7.22
CA ARG A 243 -14.30 1.31 6.99
C ARG A 243 -14.08 1.07 5.50
N THR A 244 -12.82 1.04 5.10
CA THR A 244 -12.38 0.66 3.76
C THR A 244 -11.65 -0.67 3.87
N PHE A 245 -12.24 -1.71 3.30
CA PHE A 245 -11.58 -3.01 3.12
C PHE A 245 -10.79 -2.98 1.83
N ILE A 246 -9.51 -3.30 1.90
CA ILE A 246 -8.58 -3.24 0.76
C ILE A 246 -8.02 -4.63 0.54
N SER A 247 -8.48 -5.30 -0.50
CA SER A 247 -8.07 -6.66 -0.83
C SER A 247 -7.09 -6.72 -1.99
N GLY A 248 -6.14 -7.64 -1.93
CA GLY A 248 -5.18 -7.90 -2.99
C GLY A 248 -4.57 -9.29 -2.91
N ALA A 249 -4.10 -9.80 -4.03
CA ALA A 249 -3.31 -11.03 -4.07
C ALA A 249 -1.84 -10.74 -3.73
N SER A 250 -1.14 -11.74 -3.23
CA SER A 250 0.30 -11.68 -2.96
C SER A 250 0.99 -12.94 -3.45
N ARG A 251 2.30 -12.84 -3.69
CA ARG A 251 3.15 -13.97 -4.06
C ARG A 251 4.50 -13.88 -3.38
N ILE A 252 4.96 -14.99 -2.82
CA ILE A 252 6.35 -15.14 -2.39
C ILE A 252 7.23 -15.24 -3.65
N PHE A 253 8.04 -14.21 -3.89
CA PHE A 253 9.03 -14.18 -4.98
C PHE A 253 10.29 -14.97 -4.62
N LEU A 254 10.77 -14.80 -3.38
CA LEU A 254 11.97 -15.46 -2.87
C LEU A 254 11.76 -15.89 -1.43
N LYS A 255 12.25 -17.08 -1.08
CA LYS A 255 12.35 -17.58 0.30
C LYS A 255 13.81 -17.92 0.59
N GLY A 256 14.30 -17.52 1.76
CA GLY A 256 15.66 -17.83 2.19
C GLY A 256 15.87 -17.60 3.68
N GLU A 257 17.14 -17.48 4.05
CA GLU A 257 17.57 -17.25 5.43
C GLU A 257 18.55 -16.07 5.47
N ILE A 258 18.44 -15.22 6.49
CA ILE A 258 19.42 -14.15 6.76
C ILE A 258 20.45 -14.69 7.77
N THR A 259 21.73 -14.42 7.51
CA THR A 259 22.87 -14.83 8.34
C THR A 259 23.71 -13.61 8.74
N PHE A 260 24.35 -13.68 9.90
CA PHE A 260 25.23 -12.65 10.48
C PHE A 260 26.51 -13.32 10.98
#